data_AF-A0AA41HDD7-F1
#
_entry.id   AF-A0AA41HDD7-F1
#
_cell.length_a   1.000
_cell.length_b   1.000
_cell.length_c   1.000
_cell.angle_alpha   90.00
_cell.angle_beta   90.00
_cell.angle_gamma   90.00
#
_symmetry.space_group_name_H-M   'P 1'
#
loop_
_entity.id
_entity.type
_entity.pdbx_description
1 polymer ?
#
loop_
_entity_poly.entity_id
_entity_poly.type
_entity_poly.pdbx_seq_one_letter_code
_entity_poly.pdbx_strand_id
1 'polypeptide(L)'
;MLTSRCSVDIGHVKALAVRRSRQEPPSTVAVAEAITGLGLSKDVHSDPLSLRQILLVGQGAYEDLGLPPLTLRENILLDFDTSSLSSGTVLRVGQDVLLWLTFQCEACGHLNSHHDGLSKVIGTRRGVLARVVNGGLIRAGDAVRNLGQLLPRWSDDWRKRVRMVLDAVPSTDVIEYKQLARVAGVPSSYCRVFPRVTREFGKTYFNKAVSVQSKTPKSRWLGASLFELPLSDHASVETLLLPRPPKNVNPSSLRGKNMTTVAQNNLKEQIVSILSQGDMKQTQVLQLAGAKVLFTKGRMLKGDTTPEAEPKPYPTVACALPDDYDSWLS
;
A
#
# COMPACT_ATOMS: atom_id res chain seq x y z
N MET A 1 13.91 -15.82 -19.46
CA MET A 1 12.44 -15.71 -19.58
C MET A 1 11.98 -14.47 -18.82
N LEU A 2 11.89 -13.34 -19.52
CA LEU A 2 11.22 -12.14 -19.00
C LEU A 2 9.72 -12.39 -19.18
N THR A 3 9.01 -12.59 -18.07
CA THR A 3 7.55 -12.70 -18.11
C THR A 3 6.98 -11.33 -18.49
N SER A 4 6.50 -11.24 -19.73
CA SER A 4 5.63 -10.17 -20.18
C SER A 4 4.45 -10.12 -19.21
N ARG A 5 4.40 -9.13 -18.31
CA ARG A 5 3.26 -8.93 -17.41
C ARG A 5 2.13 -8.37 -18.26
N CYS A 6 1.36 -9.27 -18.85
CA CYS A 6 0.13 -8.92 -19.55
C CYS A 6 -0.81 -8.26 -18.54
N SER A 7 -1.22 -7.01 -18.78
CA SER A 7 -2.33 -6.42 -18.02
C SER A 7 -3.60 -7.19 -18.37
N VAL A 8 -4.21 -7.83 -17.39
CA VAL A 8 -5.42 -8.65 -17.59
C VAL A 8 -6.60 -7.90 -16.99
N ASP A 9 -7.71 -7.89 -17.72
CA ASP A 9 -9.02 -7.46 -17.22
C ASP A 9 -9.46 -8.52 -16.20
N ILE A 10 -9.58 -8.13 -14.94
CA ILE A 10 -9.83 -9.05 -13.81
C ILE A 10 -11.28 -9.03 -13.33
N GLY A 11 -12.10 -8.13 -13.87
CA GLY A 11 -13.54 -8.02 -13.57
C GLY A 11 -14.08 -6.62 -13.80
N HIS A 12 -15.19 -6.29 -13.16
CA HIS A 12 -15.92 -5.03 -13.32
C HIS A 12 -16.41 -4.45 -11.99
N VAL A 13 -16.67 -3.14 -12.01
CA VAL A 13 -17.39 -2.45 -10.94
C VAL A 13 -18.86 -2.86 -10.96
N LYS A 14 -19.37 -3.34 -9.83
CA LYS A 14 -20.78 -3.69 -9.64
C LYS A 14 -21.62 -2.53 -9.13
N ALA A 15 -21.10 -1.83 -8.12
CA ALA A 15 -21.78 -0.72 -7.50
C ALA A 15 -20.77 0.27 -6.92
N LEU A 16 -21.22 1.50 -6.72
CA LEU A 16 -20.45 2.58 -6.13
C LEU A 16 -21.25 3.18 -4.99
N ALA A 17 -20.55 3.52 -3.91
CA ALA A 17 -21.16 4.21 -2.78
C ALA A 17 -20.26 5.31 -2.22
N VAL A 18 -20.90 6.35 -1.70
CA VAL A 18 -20.25 7.47 -1.05
C VAL A 18 -20.91 7.69 0.31
N ARG A 19 -20.10 7.90 1.33
CA ARG A 19 -20.55 8.28 2.68
C ARG A 19 -20.30 9.77 2.87
N ARG A 20 -21.36 10.58 2.84
CA ARG A 20 -21.25 12.05 2.87
C ARG A 20 -20.92 12.61 4.24
N SER A 21 -21.38 11.95 5.29
CA SER A 21 -21.13 12.33 6.68
C SER A 21 -20.87 11.08 7.53
N ARG A 22 -20.24 11.24 8.69
CA ARG A 22 -19.98 10.10 9.60
C ARG A 22 -21.25 9.63 10.30
N GLN A 23 -22.25 10.49 10.37
CA GLN A 23 -23.53 10.19 11.01
C GLN A 23 -24.43 9.38 10.07
N GLU A 24 -24.19 9.44 8.77
CA GLU A 24 -24.98 8.74 7.76
C GLU A 24 -24.33 7.43 7.32
N PRO A 25 -25.16 6.43 6.94
CA PRO A 25 -24.66 5.28 6.21
C PRO A 25 -24.18 5.70 4.80
N PRO A 26 -23.30 4.91 4.18
CA PRO A 26 -23.01 5.06 2.75
C PRO A 26 -24.28 4.94 1.92
N SER A 27 -24.30 5.63 0.78
CA SER A 27 -25.41 5.57 -0.17
C SER A 27 -24.89 5.31 -1.57
N THR A 28 -25.62 4.49 -2.33
CA THR A 28 -25.26 4.16 -3.70
C THR A 28 -25.29 5.39 -4.60
N VAL A 29 -24.34 5.49 -5.52
CA VAL A 29 -24.29 6.52 -6.57
C VAL A 29 -24.12 5.88 -7.94
N ALA A 30 -24.69 6.49 -8.98
CA ALA A 30 -24.53 5.99 -10.34
C ALA A 30 -23.12 6.25 -10.90
N VAL A 31 -22.49 7.34 -10.47
CA VAL A 31 -21.15 7.77 -10.87
C VAL A 31 -20.43 8.30 -9.63
N ALA A 32 -19.16 7.93 -9.47
CA ALA A 32 -18.28 8.49 -8.46
C ALA A 32 -17.10 9.20 -9.13
N GLU A 33 -16.75 10.39 -8.64
CA GLU A 33 -15.57 11.13 -9.08
C GLU A 33 -14.41 10.81 -8.13
N ALA A 34 -13.38 10.15 -8.64
CA ALA A 34 -12.12 9.94 -7.94
C ALA A 34 -11.21 11.16 -8.16
N ILE A 35 -10.73 11.75 -7.06
CA ILE A 35 -9.85 12.92 -7.06
C ILE A 35 -8.44 12.45 -6.73
N THR A 36 -7.48 12.76 -7.62
CA THR A 36 -6.07 12.39 -7.47
C THR A 36 -5.55 12.75 -6.09
N GLY A 37 -4.97 11.76 -5.43
CA GLY A 37 -4.36 11.91 -4.13
C GLY A 37 -5.33 12.23 -3.01
N LEU A 38 -6.65 12.21 -3.19
CA LEU A 38 -7.62 12.60 -2.16
C LEU A 38 -8.62 11.49 -1.79
N GLY A 39 -9.21 10.81 -2.78
CA GLY A 39 -10.30 9.84 -2.58
C GLY A 39 -11.50 10.12 -3.46
N LEU A 40 -12.70 9.73 -3.03
CA LEU A 40 -13.94 10.03 -3.77
C LEU A 40 -14.51 11.39 -3.37
N SER A 41 -14.89 12.18 -4.37
CA SER A 41 -15.59 13.46 -4.21
C SER A 41 -16.82 13.31 -3.31
N LYS A 42 -16.95 14.19 -2.31
CA LYS A 42 -18.00 14.20 -1.29
C LYS A 42 -17.99 13.02 -0.30
N ASP A 43 -17.00 12.15 -0.35
CA ASP A 43 -16.82 11.12 0.68
C ASP A 43 -16.12 11.71 1.91
N VAL A 44 -16.64 11.40 3.09
CA VAL A 44 -16.14 11.87 4.39
C VAL A 44 -14.76 11.31 4.74
N HIS A 45 -14.32 10.28 4.03
CA HIS A 45 -13.01 9.66 4.18
C HIS A 45 -11.96 10.19 3.19
N SER A 46 -12.33 11.15 2.33
CA SER A 46 -11.38 11.86 1.48
C SER A 46 -10.33 12.59 2.31
N ASP A 47 -9.07 12.18 2.17
CA ASP A 47 -7.95 12.70 2.95
C ASP A 47 -6.65 12.53 2.16
N PRO A 48 -5.92 13.63 1.84
CA PRO A 48 -4.70 13.54 1.06
C PRO A 48 -3.57 12.77 1.75
N LEU A 49 -3.64 12.63 3.07
CA LEU A 49 -2.63 12.01 3.89
C LEU A 49 -3.01 10.59 4.34
N SER A 50 -4.18 10.08 3.94
CA SER A 50 -4.66 8.76 4.34
C SER A 50 -4.26 7.67 3.35
N LEU A 51 -3.82 6.51 3.84
CA LEU A 51 -3.67 5.30 3.02
C LEU A 51 -5.01 4.62 2.68
N ARG A 52 -6.12 5.14 3.21
CA ARG A 52 -7.45 4.51 3.23
C ARG A 52 -8.48 5.33 2.42
N GLN A 53 -8.08 5.86 1.26
CA GLN A 53 -8.93 6.81 0.50
C GLN A 53 -10.14 6.14 -0.15
N ILE A 54 -9.98 4.89 -0.59
CA ILE A 54 -11.03 4.08 -1.21
C ILE A 54 -10.98 2.67 -0.62
N LEU A 55 -12.15 2.14 -0.24
CA LEU A 55 -12.32 0.73 0.10
C LEU A 55 -12.94 -0.03 -1.09
N LEU A 56 -12.25 -1.08 -1.54
CA LEU A 56 -12.73 -2.00 -2.58
C LEU A 56 -13.10 -3.35 -1.96
N VAL A 57 -14.27 -3.88 -2.31
CA VAL A 57 -14.78 -5.15 -1.79
C VAL A 57 -15.30 -6.01 -2.93
N GLY A 58 -15.01 -7.32 -2.88
CA GLY A 58 -15.60 -8.31 -3.79
C GLY A 58 -17.00 -8.74 -3.35
N GLN A 59 -17.95 -8.84 -4.28
CA GLN A 59 -19.34 -9.22 -4.01
C GLN A 59 -19.48 -10.59 -3.33
N GLY A 60 -18.55 -11.52 -3.59
CA GLY A 60 -18.56 -12.85 -2.96
C GLY A 60 -18.50 -12.78 -1.43
N ALA A 61 -17.91 -11.72 -0.85
CA ALA A 61 -17.93 -11.52 0.60
C ALA A 61 -19.35 -11.34 1.16
N TYR A 62 -20.25 -10.71 0.39
CA TYR A 62 -21.65 -10.53 0.76
C TYR A 62 -22.46 -11.82 0.60
N GLU A 63 -22.24 -12.53 -0.51
CA GLU A 63 -22.93 -13.79 -0.83
C GLU A 63 -22.58 -14.89 0.18
N ASP A 64 -21.28 -15.09 0.45
CA ASP A 64 -20.79 -16.12 1.36
C ASP A 64 -21.25 -15.94 2.81
N LEU A 65 -21.44 -14.68 3.23
CA LEU A 65 -21.72 -14.31 4.63
C LEU A 65 -23.16 -13.82 4.82
N GLY A 66 -23.99 -13.82 3.77
CA GLY A 66 -25.38 -13.39 3.82
C GLY A 66 -25.55 -11.94 4.32
N LEU A 67 -24.64 -11.04 3.94
CA LEU A 67 -24.62 -9.68 4.48
C LEU A 67 -25.60 -8.76 3.72
N PRO A 68 -26.33 -7.86 4.41
CA PRO A 68 -27.08 -6.80 3.75
C PRO A 68 -26.15 -5.88 2.93
N PRO A 69 -26.60 -5.31 1.79
CA PRO A 69 -25.80 -4.38 1.01
C PRO A 69 -25.20 -3.24 1.84
N LEU A 70 -23.99 -2.81 1.51
CA LEU A 70 -23.26 -1.71 2.16
C LEU A 70 -22.87 -1.94 3.64
N THR A 71 -23.08 -3.16 4.18
CA THR A 71 -22.61 -3.53 5.54
C THR A 71 -21.10 -3.31 5.70
N LEU A 72 -20.31 -3.54 4.65
CA LEU A 72 -18.85 -3.39 4.69
C LEU A 72 -18.38 -1.94 4.45
N ARG A 73 -19.31 -1.08 4.05
CA ARG A 73 -19.11 0.35 3.77
C ARG A 73 -18.08 0.61 2.67
N GLU A 74 -18.02 -0.26 1.68
CA GLU A 74 -17.17 -0.11 0.52
C GLU A 74 -17.54 1.13 -0.30
N ASN A 75 -16.52 1.68 -0.97
CA ASN A 75 -16.73 2.69 -1.99
C ASN A 75 -16.98 2.06 -3.35
N ILE A 76 -16.29 0.94 -3.64
CA ILE A 76 -16.38 0.23 -4.90
C ILE A 76 -16.65 -1.25 -4.60
N LEU A 77 -17.81 -1.73 -5.04
CA LEU A 77 -18.14 -3.15 -5.05
C LEU A 77 -17.71 -3.74 -6.40
N LEU A 78 -17.03 -4.89 -6.36
CA LEU A 78 -16.44 -5.55 -7.51
C LEU A 78 -17.03 -6.94 -7.72
N ASP A 79 -17.05 -7.43 -8.96
CA ASP A 79 -17.57 -8.75 -9.30
C ASP A 79 -16.58 -9.91 -9.08
N PHE A 80 -15.40 -9.60 -8.54
CA PHE A 80 -14.31 -10.55 -8.29
C PHE A 80 -13.78 -10.41 -6.86
N ASP A 81 -13.07 -11.45 -6.40
CA ASP A 81 -12.50 -11.48 -5.06
C ASP A 81 -11.31 -10.51 -4.91
N THR A 82 -11.36 -9.68 -3.86
CA THR A 82 -10.31 -8.73 -3.51
C THR A 82 -9.32 -9.29 -2.50
N SER A 83 -9.60 -10.44 -1.89
CA SER A 83 -8.84 -10.97 -0.74
C SER A 83 -7.39 -11.35 -1.08
N SER A 84 -7.13 -11.68 -2.35
CA SER A 84 -5.81 -12.04 -2.87
C SER A 84 -5.03 -10.85 -3.47
N LEU A 85 -5.66 -9.68 -3.56
CA LEU A 85 -5.01 -8.50 -4.12
C LEU A 85 -3.86 -8.03 -3.22
N SER A 86 -2.68 -7.94 -3.82
CA SER A 86 -1.46 -7.60 -3.09
C SER A 86 -1.23 -6.10 -3.04
N SER A 87 -0.72 -5.62 -1.90
CA SER A 87 -0.19 -4.27 -1.75
C SER A 87 0.82 -3.89 -2.84
N GLY A 88 0.85 -2.61 -3.22
CA GLY A 88 1.69 -2.05 -4.28
C GLY A 88 1.13 -2.25 -5.69
N THR A 89 0.06 -3.03 -5.83
CA THR A 89 -0.64 -3.23 -7.10
C THR A 89 -1.30 -1.93 -7.55
N VAL A 90 -1.24 -1.64 -8.85
CA VAL A 90 -2.04 -0.57 -9.47
C VAL A 90 -3.18 -1.21 -10.24
N LEU A 91 -4.41 -0.82 -9.90
CA LEU A 91 -5.59 -1.16 -10.68
C LEU A 91 -5.96 0.01 -11.58
N ARG A 92 -6.30 -0.27 -12.84
CA ARG A 92 -7.03 0.68 -13.67
C ARG A 92 -8.52 0.36 -13.59
N VAL A 93 -9.34 1.37 -13.32
CA VAL A 93 -10.80 1.27 -13.33
C VAL A 93 -11.34 2.16 -14.44
N GLY A 94 -12.12 1.58 -15.33
CA GLY A 94 -12.61 2.27 -16.52
C GLY A 94 -11.45 2.72 -17.41
N GLN A 95 -11.54 3.95 -17.92
CA GLN A 95 -10.57 4.48 -18.88
C GLN A 95 -9.32 5.05 -18.19
N ASP A 96 -9.51 5.89 -17.16
CA ASP A 96 -8.46 6.80 -16.68
C ASP A 96 -8.10 6.60 -15.21
N VAL A 97 -8.98 6.01 -14.39
CA VAL A 97 -8.77 5.98 -12.94
C VAL A 97 -7.70 4.96 -12.58
N LEU A 98 -6.67 5.39 -11.86
CA LEU A 98 -5.60 4.54 -11.35
C LEU A 98 -5.64 4.49 -9.83
N LEU A 99 -5.75 3.28 -9.27
CA LEU A 99 -5.83 3.02 -7.83
C LEU A 99 -4.60 2.25 -7.37
N TRP A 100 -3.87 2.82 -6.41
CA TRP A 100 -2.75 2.16 -5.71
C TRP A 100 -3.29 1.38 -4.52
N LEU A 101 -3.23 0.05 -4.58
CA LEU A 101 -3.62 -0.80 -3.46
C LEU A 101 -2.60 -0.69 -2.32
N THR A 102 -3.08 -0.30 -1.15
CA THR A 102 -2.25 -0.04 0.03
C THR A 102 -2.16 -1.28 0.92
N PHE A 103 -3.23 -1.69 1.59
CA PHE A 103 -3.23 -2.87 2.45
C PHE A 103 -4.65 -3.43 2.63
N GLN A 104 -4.75 -4.68 3.09
CA GLN A 104 -6.02 -5.33 3.39
C GLN A 104 -6.71 -4.60 4.56
N CYS A 105 -7.99 -4.28 4.39
CA CYS A 105 -8.74 -3.51 5.36
C CYS A 105 -8.98 -4.33 6.63
N GLU A 106 -8.45 -3.85 7.76
CA GLU A 106 -8.60 -4.50 9.05
C GLU A 106 -10.08 -4.56 9.46
N ALA A 107 -10.56 -5.75 9.83
CA ALA A 107 -11.88 -5.93 10.39
C ALA A 107 -11.97 -5.24 11.76
N CYS A 108 -12.98 -4.39 11.95
CA CYS A 108 -13.20 -3.65 13.18
C CYS A 108 -14.47 -4.09 13.89
N GLY A 109 -14.53 -3.88 15.22
CA GLY A 109 -15.67 -4.27 16.07
C GLY A 109 -17.02 -3.75 15.58
N HIS A 110 -17.05 -2.57 14.94
CA HIS A 110 -18.24 -2.00 14.34
C HIS A 110 -19.02 -2.96 13.41
N LEU A 111 -18.33 -3.86 12.70
CA LEU A 111 -18.98 -4.85 11.83
C LEU A 111 -19.91 -5.79 12.63
N ASN A 112 -19.61 -6.01 13.91
CA ASN A 112 -20.40 -6.88 14.76
C ASN A 112 -21.80 -6.32 15.05
N SER A 113 -22.00 -4.99 14.90
CA SER A 113 -23.34 -4.39 15.05
C SER A 113 -24.34 -4.88 14.00
N HIS A 114 -23.85 -5.40 12.87
CA HIS A 114 -24.68 -5.97 11.80
C HIS A 114 -24.83 -7.48 11.91
N HIS A 115 -23.81 -8.17 12.43
CA HIS A 115 -23.84 -9.61 12.67
C HIS A 115 -22.79 -9.99 13.72
N ASP A 116 -23.22 -10.65 14.79
CA ASP A 116 -22.33 -11.04 15.89
C ASP A 116 -21.12 -11.84 15.38
N GLY A 117 -19.93 -11.42 15.80
CA GLY A 117 -18.68 -12.09 15.43
C GLY A 117 -18.21 -11.88 13.99
N LEU A 118 -18.88 -11.05 13.17
CA LEU A 118 -18.49 -10.78 11.78
C LEU A 118 -17.03 -10.37 11.63
N SER A 119 -16.54 -9.52 12.54
CA SER A 119 -15.14 -9.07 12.55
C SER A 119 -14.12 -10.22 12.69
N LYS A 120 -14.50 -11.37 13.25
CA LYS A 120 -13.63 -12.53 13.43
C LYS A 120 -13.61 -13.46 12.22
N VAL A 121 -14.69 -13.49 11.44
CA VAL A 121 -14.88 -14.45 10.33
C VAL A 121 -14.63 -13.85 8.94
N ILE A 122 -14.74 -12.52 8.82
CA ILE A 122 -14.64 -11.86 7.52
C ILE A 122 -13.21 -11.88 6.95
N GLY A 123 -12.19 -11.78 7.80
CA GLY A 123 -10.78 -11.81 7.38
C GLY A 123 -10.47 -10.79 6.27
N THR A 124 -9.68 -11.19 5.29
CA THR A 124 -9.31 -10.37 4.12
C THR A 124 -10.46 -10.11 3.14
N ARG A 125 -11.60 -10.81 3.30
CA ARG A 125 -12.83 -10.51 2.54
C ARG A 125 -13.46 -9.17 2.95
N ARG A 126 -12.94 -8.52 4.00
CA ARG A 126 -13.31 -7.14 4.37
C ARG A 126 -12.99 -6.13 3.26
N GLY A 127 -12.11 -6.49 2.33
CA GLY A 127 -11.73 -5.67 1.21
C GLY A 127 -10.34 -5.09 1.34
N VAL A 128 -9.88 -4.46 0.27
CA VAL A 128 -8.56 -3.85 0.17
C VAL A 128 -8.70 -2.33 0.07
N LEU A 129 -7.77 -1.61 0.70
CA LEU A 129 -7.73 -0.17 0.66
C LEU A 129 -6.87 0.32 -0.50
N ALA A 130 -7.18 1.51 -0.99
CA ALA A 130 -6.43 2.14 -2.06
C ALA A 130 -6.29 3.65 -1.90
N ARG A 131 -5.29 4.20 -2.58
CA ARG A 131 -5.14 5.63 -2.88
C ARG A 131 -5.41 5.90 -4.34
N VAL A 132 -5.95 7.08 -4.65
CA VAL A 132 -6.16 7.52 -6.04
C VAL A 132 -4.85 8.10 -6.57
N VAL A 133 -4.27 7.47 -7.58
CA VAL A 133 -3.04 7.93 -8.26
C VAL A 133 -3.38 8.85 -9.42
N ASN A 134 -4.41 8.49 -10.18
CA ASN A 134 -4.98 9.33 -11.23
C ASN A 134 -6.50 9.32 -11.09
N GLY A 135 -7.07 10.52 -11.00
CA GLY A 135 -8.50 10.76 -10.85
C GLY A 135 -9.28 10.60 -12.16
N GLY A 136 -10.59 10.65 -12.04
CA GLY A 136 -11.52 10.45 -13.14
C GLY A 136 -12.89 9.99 -12.65
N LEU A 137 -13.77 9.66 -13.59
CA LEU A 137 -15.11 9.16 -13.27
C LEU A 137 -15.12 7.63 -13.28
N ILE A 138 -15.75 7.05 -12.26
CA ILE A 138 -16.03 5.62 -12.14
C ILE A 138 -17.53 5.41 -12.27
N ARG A 139 -17.94 4.36 -12.99
CA ARG A 139 -19.33 3.92 -13.16
C ARG A 139 -19.47 2.42 -12.89
N ALA A 140 -20.68 1.99 -12.56
CA ALA A 140 -21.01 0.57 -12.60
C ALA A 140 -20.81 0.04 -14.03
N GLY A 141 -20.26 -1.17 -14.15
CA GLY A 141 -19.88 -1.79 -15.41
C GLY A 141 -18.47 -1.43 -15.90
N ASP A 142 -17.78 -0.49 -15.27
CA ASP A 142 -16.40 -0.17 -15.66
C ASP A 142 -15.49 -1.39 -15.46
N ALA A 143 -14.71 -1.72 -16.49
CA ALA A 143 -13.73 -2.79 -16.43
C ALA A 143 -12.60 -2.45 -15.46
N VAL A 144 -12.12 -3.45 -14.74
CA VAL A 144 -11.00 -3.36 -13.81
C VAL A 144 -9.84 -4.16 -14.35
N ARG A 145 -8.69 -3.51 -14.52
CA ARG A 145 -7.46 -4.14 -15.02
C ARG A 145 -6.38 -4.14 -13.96
N ASN A 146 -5.72 -5.28 -13.79
CA ASN A 146 -4.53 -5.36 -12.95
C ASN A 146 -3.28 -4.97 -13.77
N LEU A 147 -2.60 -3.90 -13.35
CA LEU A 147 -1.37 -3.42 -13.98
C LEU A 147 -0.10 -3.97 -13.30
N GLY A 148 -0.27 -4.74 -12.22
CA GLY A 148 0.78 -5.34 -11.43
C GLY A 148 1.27 -4.45 -10.28
N GLN A 149 2.23 -4.97 -9.53
CA GLN A 149 2.88 -4.27 -8.41
C GLN A 149 3.87 -3.23 -8.94
N LEU A 150 3.40 -2.01 -9.12
CA LEU A 150 4.15 -0.90 -9.71
C LEU A 150 4.50 0.19 -8.70
N LEU A 151 3.86 0.19 -7.53
CA LEU A 151 4.08 1.19 -6.50
C LEU A 151 4.55 0.55 -5.18
N PRO A 152 5.12 1.35 -4.25
CA PRO A 152 5.61 0.82 -2.98
C PRO A 152 4.54 0.03 -2.22
N ARG A 153 4.99 -1.01 -1.52
CA ARG A 153 4.13 -1.88 -0.73
C ARG A 153 3.99 -1.32 0.68
N TRP A 154 2.76 -1.28 1.17
CA TRP A 154 2.45 -1.09 2.58
C TRP A 154 2.15 -2.43 3.24
N SER A 155 2.62 -2.59 4.48
CA SER A 155 2.39 -3.82 5.22
C SER A 155 0.97 -3.89 5.77
N ASP A 156 0.37 -5.08 5.76
CA ASP A 156 -0.88 -5.33 6.51
C ASP A 156 -0.65 -5.25 8.04
N ASP A 157 0.59 -5.41 8.51
CA ASP A 157 0.97 -5.17 9.90
C ASP A 157 1.09 -3.67 10.19
N TRP A 158 0.17 -3.15 10.99
CA TRP A 158 0.12 -1.75 11.35
C TRP A 158 1.39 -1.24 12.05
N ARG A 159 2.10 -2.08 12.82
CA ARG A 159 3.36 -1.68 13.47
C ARG A 159 4.44 -1.43 12.43
N LYS A 160 4.49 -2.27 11.39
CA LYS A 160 5.40 -2.07 10.27
C LYS A 160 5.03 -0.80 9.49
N ARG A 161 3.74 -0.51 9.26
CA ARG A 161 3.32 0.77 8.66
C ARG A 161 3.75 1.97 9.49
N VAL A 162 3.56 1.93 10.81
CA VAL A 162 4.01 2.99 11.73
C VAL A 162 5.52 3.16 11.62
N ARG A 163 6.30 2.08 11.61
CA ARG A 163 7.76 2.15 11.42
C ARG A 163 8.13 2.81 10.09
N MET A 164 7.52 2.38 8.98
CA MET A 164 7.76 2.96 7.65
C MET A 164 7.51 4.48 7.63
N VAL A 165 6.46 4.94 8.30
CA VAL A 165 6.21 6.38 8.45
C VAL A 165 7.33 7.04 9.24
N LEU A 166 7.73 6.46 10.38
CA LEU A 166 8.80 7.03 11.21
C LEU A 166 10.15 7.05 10.48
N ASP A 167 10.41 6.09 9.60
CA ASP A 167 11.59 6.08 8.73
C ASP A 167 11.59 7.28 7.77
N ALA A 168 10.41 7.67 7.28
CA ALA A 168 10.24 8.84 6.41
C ALA A 168 10.31 10.19 7.14
N VAL A 169 10.15 10.24 8.47
CA VAL A 169 10.26 11.49 9.24
C VAL A 169 11.70 12.03 9.14
N PRO A 170 11.91 13.26 8.62
CA PRO A 170 13.23 13.87 8.55
C PRO A 170 13.92 13.96 9.92
N SER A 171 15.25 13.90 9.96
CA SER A 171 16.00 13.95 11.21
C SER A 171 15.82 15.27 11.98
N THR A 172 15.47 16.35 11.27
CA THR A 172 15.17 17.69 11.80
C THR A 172 13.81 17.80 12.46
N ASP A 173 12.92 16.83 12.23
CA ASP A 173 11.50 16.95 12.53
C ASP A 173 11.04 15.89 13.55
N VAL A 174 9.81 16.06 14.03
CA VAL A 174 9.03 15.07 14.75
C VAL A 174 7.63 14.96 14.16
N ILE A 175 6.96 13.83 14.38
CA ILE A 175 5.56 13.64 14.02
C ILE A 175 4.69 13.56 15.29
N GLU A 176 3.54 14.21 15.28
CA GLU A 176 2.58 14.05 16.37
C GLU A 176 1.87 12.70 16.27
N TYR A 177 1.50 12.09 17.42
CA TYR A 177 0.79 10.82 17.43
C TYR A 177 -0.48 10.81 16.56
N LYS A 178 -1.28 11.88 16.60
CA LYS A 178 -2.50 11.95 15.76
C LYS A 178 -2.15 11.97 14.27
N GLN A 179 -1.10 12.70 13.89
CA GLN A 179 -0.62 12.74 12.53
C GLN A 179 -0.02 11.39 12.10
N LEU A 180 0.74 10.73 12.97
CA LEU A 180 1.27 9.38 12.76
C LEU A 180 0.17 8.36 12.52
N ALA A 181 -0.91 8.41 13.30
CA ALA A 181 -2.08 7.54 13.10
C ALA A 181 -2.71 7.75 11.72
N ARG A 182 -2.93 9.02 11.35
CA ARG A 182 -3.49 9.42 10.07
C ARG A 182 -2.67 8.88 8.89
N VAL A 183 -1.37 9.17 8.85
CA VAL A 183 -0.51 8.78 7.72
C VAL A 183 -0.20 7.28 7.66
N ALA A 184 -0.16 6.59 8.82
CA ALA A 184 -0.01 5.14 8.87
C ALA A 184 -1.30 4.38 8.53
N GLY A 185 -2.43 5.11 8.36
CA GLY A 185 -3.73 4.52 8.09
C GLY A 185 -4.23 3.66 9.26
N VAL A 186 -3.98 4.08 10.49
CA VAL A 186 -4.46 3.40 11.71
C VAL A 186 -5.46 4.27 12.48
N PRO A 187 -6.38 3.66 13.24
CA PRO A 187 -7.38 4.41 14.01
C PRO A 187 -6.73 5.33 15.05
N SER A 188 -7.35 6.47 15.38
CA SER A 188 -6.74 7.43 16.32
C SER A 188 -6.59 6.89 17.74
N SER A 189 -7.37 5.87 18.14
CA SER A 189 -7.19 5.15 19.42
C SER A 189 -5.78 4.59 19.60
N TYR A 190 -5.07 4.30 18.50
CA TYR A 190 -3.71 3.75 18.54
C TYR A 190 -2.70 4.76 19.08
N CYS A 191 -3.04 6.05 19.14
CA CYS A 191 -2.21 7.07 19.77
C CYS A 191 -1.80 6.69 21.21
N ARG A 192 -2.67 5.97 21.94
CA ARG A 192 -2.42 5.52 23.32
C ARG A 192 -1.26 4.53 23.41
N VAL A 193 -1.02 3.74 22.37
CA VAL A 193 0.02 2.70 22.36
C VAL A 193 1.33 3.15 21.72
N PHE A 194 1.33 4.23 20.92
CA PHE A 194 2.54 4.74 20.26
C PHE A 194 3.71 5.03 21.18
N PRO A 195 3.56 5.60 22.40
CA PRO A 195 4.70 5.80 23.30
C PRO A 195 5.42 4.49 23.63
N ARG A 196 4.68 3.38 23.79
CA ARG A 196 5.27 2.07 24.05
C ARG A 196 5.90 1.48 22.79
N VAL A 197 5.15 1.49 21.68
CA VAL A 197 5.56 0.89 20.40
C VAL A 197 6.84 1.54 19.85
N THR A 198 6.95 2.86 19.94
CA THR A 198 8.13 3.59 19.46
C THR A 198 9.38 3.28 20.30
N ARG A 199 9.25 3.00 21.60
CA ARG A 199 10.36 2.50 22.44
C ARG A 199 10.77 1.10 22.05
N GLU A 200 9.80 0.22 21.77
CA GLU A 200 10.05 -1.16 21.32
C GLU A 200 10.78 -1.19 19.97
N PHE A 201 10.62 -0.18 19.11
CA PHE A 201 11.37 -0.05 17.86
C PHE A 201 12.83 0.37 18.04
N GLY A 202 13.20 0.88 19.22
CA GLY A 202 14.57 1.29 19.55
C GLY A 202 14.76 2.80 19.73
N LYS A 203 15.93 3.17 20.25
CA LYS A 203 16.25 4.55 20.68
C LYS A 203 16.13 5.59 19.57
N THR A 204 16.35 5.19 18.31
CA THR A 204 16.26 6.07 17.13
C THR A 204 14.83 6.51 16.81
N TYR A 205 13.81 5.77 17.25
CA TYR A 205 12.41 6.04 16.93
C TYR A 205 11.67 6.78 18.04
N PHE A 206 12.03 6.53 19.31
CA PHE A 206 11.33 7.10 20.47
C PHE A 206 11.20 8.63 20.41
N ASN A 207 12.24 9.33 19.92
CA ASN A 207 12.24 10.80 19.82
C ASN A 207 11.68 11.34 18.50
N LYS A 208 11.24 10.48 17.58
CA LYS A 208 10.65 10.89 16.30
C LYS A 208 9.14 11.14 16.40
N ALA A 209 8.45 10.49 17.33
CA ALA A 209 7.01 10.66 17.53
C ALA A 209 6.70 11.23 18.92
N VAL A 210 5.82 12.21 18.98
CA VAL A 210 5.56 12.96 20.22
C VAL A 210 4.07 13.23 20.43
N SER A 211 3.70 13.56 21.67
CA SER A 211 2.36 14.11 21.95
C SER A 211 2.29 15.58 21.53
N VAL A 212 1.07 16.11 21.40
CA VAL A 212 0.83 17.53 21.11
C VAL A 212 1.38 18.45 22.21
N GLN A 213 1.35 18.00 23.47
CA GLN A 213 1.87 18.76 24.62
C GLN A 213 3.40 18.69 24.78
N SER A 214 4.09 17.88 23.98
CA SER A 214 5.53 17.70 24.10
C SER A 214 6.26 18.98 23.66
N LYS A 215 7.09 19.54 24.55
CA LYS A 215 7.99 20.67 24.24
C LYS A 215 9.22 20.14 23.49
N THR A 216 9.38 20.54 22.23
CA THR A 216 10.50 20.14 21.38
C THR A 216 10.93 21.32 20.50
N PRO A 217 12.23 21.53 20.27
CA PRO A 217 12.72 22.56 19.35
C PRO A 217 12.58 22.14 17.88
N LYS A 218 12.25 20.86 17.61
CA LYS A 218 12.10 20.32 16.25
C LYS A 218 10.78 20.73 15.61
N SER A 219 10.80 20.93 14.30
CA SER A 219 9.59 21.16 13.49
C SER A 219 8.67 19.95 13.50
N ARG A 220 7.37 20.19 13.26
CA ARG A 220 6.35 19.14 13.20
C ARG A 220 6.11 18.74 11.74
N TRP A 221 6.51 17.54 11.38
CA TRP A 221 6.31 17.00 10.04
C TRP A 221 4.85 16.56 9.86
N LEU A 222 4.22 17.06 8.80
CA LEU A 222 2.82 16.79 8.47
C LEU A 222 2.64 15.65 7.45
N GLY A 223 3.70 14.90 7.11
CA GLY A 223 3.62 13.84 6.10
C GLY A 223 4.03 14.28 4.69
N ALA A 224 4.69 15.44 4.57
CA ALA A 224 5.17 15.96 3.29
C ALA A 224 6.01 14.92 2.54
N SER A 225 5.76 14.77 1.24
CA SER A 225 6.46 13.85 0.32
C SER A 225 6.33 12.34 0.61
N LEU A 226 5.57 11.92 1.63
CA LEU A 226 5.41 10.48 1.94
C LEU A 226 4.73 9.70 0.80
N PHE A 227 3.84 10.36 0.07
CA PHE A 227 3.08 9.77 -1.04
C PHE A 227 3.46 10.36 -2.40
N GLU A 228 4.47 11.23 -2.43
CA GLU A 228 5.02 11.70 -3.70
C GLU A 228 5.78 10.55 -4.33
N LEU A 229 5.37 10.16 -5.53
CA LEU A 229 6.06 9.12 -6.28
C LEU A 229 7.34 9.72 -6.88
N PRO A 230 8.47 9.01 -6.89
CA PRO A 230 9.67 9.47 -7.57
C PRO A 230 9.41 9.72 -9.06
N LEU A 231 10.12 10.69 -9.68
CA LEU A 231 10.02 10.99 -11.13
C LEU A 231 10.24 9.76 -12.04
N SER A 232 11.00 8.76 -11.59
CA SER A 232 11.17 7.48 -12.30
C SER A 232 9.88 6.64 -12.34
N ASP A 233 9.07 6.73 -11.30
CA ASP A 233 7.79 6.03 -11.18
C ASP A 233 6.68 6.82 -11.90
N HIS A 234 6.82 8.15 -12.01
CA HIS A 234 5.97 8.99 -12.84
C HIS A 234 6.05 8.62 -14.32
N ALA A 235 7.23 8.30 -14.88
CA ALA A 235 7.34 7.81 -16.26
C ALA A 235 6.59 6.48 -16.47
N SER A 236 6.56 5.63 -15.43
CA SER A 236 5.79 4.39 -15.44
C SER A 236 4.29 4.68 -15.36
N VAL A 237 3.85 5.64 -14.54
CA VAL A 237 2.45 6.08 -14.44
C VAL A 237 1.98 6.79 -15.72
N GLU A 238 2.81 7.62 -16.34
CA GLU A 238 2.53 8.30 -17.60
C GLU A 238 2.38 7.28 -18.75
N THR A 239 3.21 6.24 -18.76
CA THR A 239 3.05 5.09 -19.66
C THR A 239 1.74 4.31 -19.40
N LEU A 240 1.25 4.26 -18.16
CA LEU A 240 -0.07 3.70 -17.85
C LEU A 240 -1.21 4.59 -18.35
N LEU A 241 -1.06 5.90 -18.40
CA LEU A 241 -2.12 6.82 -18.83
C LEU A 241 -2.33 6.84 -20.35
N LEU A 242 -1.38 6.35 -21.14
CA LEU A 242 -1.51 6.31 -22.59
C LEU A 242 -2.59 5.29 -23.03
N PRO A 243 -3.53 5.68 -23.92
CA PRO A 243 -4.36 4.71 -24.63
C PRO A 243 -3.44 3.82 -25.49
N ARG A 244 -3.67 2.50 -25.48
CA ARG A 244 -2.93 1.61 -26.39
C ARG A 244 -3.20 2.06 -27.84
N PRO A 245 -2.17 2.20 -28.69
CA PRO A 245 -2.42 2.42 -30.11
C PRO A 245 -3.15 1.20 -30.70
N PRO A 246 -3.99 1.38 -31.73
CA PRO A 246 -4.65 0.27 -32.39
C PRO A 246 -3.62 -0.74 -32.90
N LYS A 247 -3.95 -2.03 -32.76
CA LYS A 247 -3.11 -3.16 -33.20
C LYS A 247 -2.93 -3.13 -34.73
N ASN A 248 -1.97 -2.35 -35.23
CA ASN A 248 -1.29 -2.56 -36.52
C ASN A 248 -0.28 -1.43 -36.78
N VAL A 249 0.93 -1.55 -36.26
CA VAL A 249 2.10 -0.90 -36.88
C VAL A 249 3.31 -1.82 -36.70
N ASN A 250 3.90 -2.24 -37.82
CA ASN A 250 5.15 -3.00 -37.87
C ASN A 250 6.32 -2.16 -37.34
N PRO A 251 7.09 -2.63 -36.33
CA PRO A 251 8.27 -1.91 -35.89
C PRO A 251 9.47 -2.34 -36.72
N SER A 252 9.81 -1.55 -37.73
CA SER A 252 11.16 -1.53 -38.28
C SER A 252 11.82 -0.19 -37.94
N SER A 253 13.07 -0.29 -37.52
CA SER A 253 14.00 0.79 -37.15
C SER A 253 13.84 1.40 -35.75
N LEU A 254 14.69 0.91 -34.83
CA LEU A 254 15.58 1.71 -33.97
C LEU A 254 16.57 0.75 -33.31
N ARG A 255 17.81 0.78 -33.79
CA ARG A 255 18.86 -0.20 -33.52
C ARG A 255 19.75 0.31 -32.39
N GLY A 256 19.40 -0.03 -31.14
CA GLY A 256 20.34 -0.05 -30.02
C GLY A 256 20.95 -1.45 -29.91
N LYS A 257 22.27 -1.59 -29.83
CA LYS A 257 22.94 -2.89 -29.68
C LYS A 257 22.61 -3.50 -28.31
N ASN A 258 21.58 -4.34 -28.27
CA ASN A 258 21.29 -5.18 -27.11
C ASN A 258 22.39 -6.25 -26.96
N MET A 259 22.88 -6.46 -25.74
CA MET A 259 23.74 -7.60 -25.40
C MET A 259 23.03 -8.90 -25.80
N THR A 260 23.77 -9.82 -26.44
CA THR A 260 23.23 -11.11 -26.85
C THR A 260 22.79 -11.93 -25.63
N THR A 261 21.75 -12.75 -25.80
CA THR A 261 21.21 -13.64 -24.76
C THR A 261 22.27 -14.54 -24.13
N VAL A 262 23.31 -14.89 -24.90
CA VAL A 262 24.49 -15.64 -24.44
C VAL A 262 25.32 -14.83 -23.44
N ALA A 263 25.54 -13.54 -23.68
CA ALA A 263 26.27 -12.67 -22.76
C ALA A 263 25.49 -12.40 -21.45
N GLN A 264 24.16 -12.32 -21.52
CA GLN A 264 23.31 -12.19 -20.33
C GLN A 264 23.27 -13.46 -19.47
N ASN A 265 23.23 -14.63 -20.11
CA ASN A 265 23.27 -15.91 -19.40
C ASN A 265 24.64 -16.16 -18.76
N ASN A 266 25.74 -15.88 -19.48
CA ASN A 266 27.09 -15.97 -18.92
C ASN A 266 27.29 -15.04 -17.72
N LEU A 267 26.71 -13.84 -17.77
CA LEU A 267 26.80 -12.89 -16.66
C LEU A 267 26.00 -13.37 -15.43
N LYS A 268 24.81 -13.92 -15.66
CA LYS A 268 23.99 -14.50 -14.59
C LYS A 268 24.69 -15.68 -13.93
N GLU A 269 25.33 -16.55 -14.72
CA GLU A 269 26.10 -17.68 -14.18
C GLU A 269 27.35 -17.22 -13.42
N GLN A 270 28.06 -16.18 -13.87
CA GLN A 270 29.18 -15.61 -13.11
C GLN A 270 28.73 -15.04 -11.76
N ILE A 271 27.61 -14.30 -11.71
CA ILE A 271 27.08 -13.75 -10.46
C ILE A 271 26.64 -14.87 -9.50
N VAL A 272 25.95 -15.89 -10.00
CA VAL A 272 25.50 -17.03 -9.19
C VAL A 272 26.69 -17.87 -8.72
N SER A 273 27.73 -18.04 -9.53
CA SER A 273 28.96 -18.72 -9.13
C SER A 273 29.69 -17.98 -8.01
N ILE A 274 29.79 -16.65 -8.08
CA ILE A 274 30.43 -15.82 -7.06
C ILE A 274 29.66 -15.87 -5.73
N LEU A 275 28.32 -15.92 -5.79
CA LEU A 275 27.46 -15.99 -4.60
C LEU A 275 27.37 -17.40 -3.99
N SER A 276 27.60 -18.45 -4.78
CA SER A 276 27.47 -19.85 -4.33
C SER A 276 28.76 -20.46 -3.79
N GLN A 277 29.93 -19.87 -4.07
CA GLN A 277 31.18 -20.24 -3.39
C GLN A 277 31.18 -19.68 -1.96
N GLY A 278 30.77 -20.51 -1.01
CA GLY A 278 30.57 -20.18 0.41
C GLY A 278 31.80 -19.75 1.21
N ASP A 279 32.95 -19.47 0.59
CA ASP A 279 34.14 -18.96 1.27
C ASP A 279 34.87 -17.85 0.48
N MET A 280 34.18 -16.72 0.31
CA MET A 280 34.78 -15.50 -0.25
C MET A 280 35.78 -14.88 0.75
N LYS A 281 37.08 -15.11 0.52
CA LYS A 281 38.19 -14.53 1.32
C LYS A 281 38.67 -13.15 0.83
N GLN A 282 38.26 -12.68 -0.36
CA GLN A 282 38.72 -11.41 -0.94
C GLN A 282 37.63 -10.66 -1.72
N THR A 283 37.79 -9.33 -1.80
CA THR A 283 36.93 -8.42 -2.57
C THR A 283 37.09 -8.69 -4.06
N GLN A 284 35.99 -8.91 -4.78
CA GLN A 284 36.01 -9.10 -6.24
C GLN A 284 35.38 -7.89 -6.94
N VAL A 285 35.93 -7.50 -8.09
CA VAL A 285 35.43 -6.39 -8.90
C VAL A 285 34.97 -6.92 -10.24
N LEU A 286 33.69 -6.72 -10.59
CA LEU A 286 33.14 -7.07 -11.89
C LEU A 286 32.89 -5.82 -12.73
N GLN A 287 33.25 -5.86 -14.01
CA GLN A 287 32.94 -4.78 -14.95
C GLN A 287 31.62 -5.10 -15.68
N LEU A 288 30.57 -4.36 -15.39
CA LEU A 288 29.23 -4.50 -15.98
C LEU A 288 28.90 -3.30 -16.85
N ALA A 289 28.86 -3.48 -18.18
CA ALA A 289 28.40 -2.45 -19.12
C ALA A 289 29.00 -1.05 -18.86
N GLY A 290 30.28 -0.98 -18.51
CA GLY A 290 31.00 0.26 -18.20
C GLY A 290 31.08 0.61 -16.70
N ALA A 291 30.28 0.01 -15.83
CA ALA A 291 30.33 0.20 -14.38
C ALA A 291 31.21 -0.86 -13.69
N LYS A 292 32.02 -0.45 -12.69
CA LYS A 292 32.73 -1.39 -11.79
C LYS A 292 31.85 -1.68 -10.59
N VAL A 293 31.47 -2.94 -10.40
CA VAL A 293 30.68 -3.42 -9.26
C VAL A 293 31.58 -4.19 -8.33
N LEU A 294 31.63 -3.74 -7.07
CA LEU A 294 32.46 -4.32 -6.02
C LEU A 294 31.62 -5.29 -5.18
N PHE A 295 32.09 -6.53 -5.03
CA PHE A 295 31.47 -7.53 -4.15
C PHE A 295 32.36 -7.76 -2.93
N THR A 296 31.83 -7.45 -1.74
CA THR A 296 32.49 -7.67 -0.45
C THR A 296 31.63 -8.52 0.47
N LYS A 297 32.22 -9.46 1.22
CA LYS A 297 31.54 -10.13 2.34
C LYS A 297 31.23 -9.06 3.40
N GLY A 298 29.96 -8.85 3.71
CA GLY A 298 29.54 -7.87 4.73
C GLY A 298 30.25 -8.20 6.05
N ARG A 299 31.09 -7.30 6.55
CA ARG A 299 31.49 -7.35 7.96
C ARG A 299 30.26 -7.01 8.78
N MET A 300 29.91 -7.87 9.73
CA MET A 300 29.02 -7.47 10.82
C MET A 300 29.59 -6.21 11.46
N LEU A 301 28.80 -5.14 11.45
CA LEU A 301 29.17 -3.92 12.15
C LEU A 301 28.74 -4.07 13.62
N LYS A 302 29.54 -3.51 14.52
CA LYS A 302 29.31 -3.59 15.97
C LYS A 302 28.00 -2.85 16.30
N GLY A 303 26.88 -3.58 16.28
CA GLY A 303 25.52 -3.03 16.33
C GLY A 303 24.45 -3.96 15.73
N ASP A 304 24.84 -4.93 14.91
CA ASP A 304 23.93 -5.95 14.39
C ASP A 304 23.60 -6.97 15.50
N THR A 305 22.42 -6.85 16.12
CA THR A 305 21.93 -7.86 17.07
C THR A 305 21.30 -9.01 16.31
N THR A 306 21.82 -10.22 16.50
CA THR A 306 21.10 -11.47 16.20
C THR A 306 19.83 -11.53 17.05
N PRO A 307 18.63 -11.78 16.48
CA PRO A 307 17.42 -11.96 17.27
C PRO A 307 17.60 -13.18 18.19
N GLU A 308 17.54 -12.95 19.50
CA GLU A 308 17.75 -13.98 20.52
C GLU A 308 16.55 -14.96 20.63
N ALA A 309 15.47 -14.69 19.91
CA ALA A 309 14.34 -15.58 19.68
C ALA A 309 13.49 -15.07 18.51
N GLU A 310 12.66 -15.93 17.92
CA GLU A 310 11.54 -15.47 17.09
C GLU A 310 10.68 -14.49 17.91
N PRO A 311 10.29 -13.34 17.34
CA PRO A 311 9.43 -12.40 18.04
C PRO A 311 8.16 -13.13 18.45
N LYS A 312 7.84 -13.12 19.75
CA LYS A 312 6.61 -13.72 20.26
C LYS A 312 5.43 -13.24 19.39
N PRO A 313 4.55 -14.14 18.92
CA PRO A 313 3.39 -13.73 18.15
C PRO A 313 2.64 -12.65 18.92
N TYR A 314 2.37 -11.54 18.24
CA TYR A 314 1.72 -10.41 18.89
C TYR A 314 0.36 -10.86 19.44
N PRO A 315 0.00 -10.49 20.68
CA PRO A 315 -1.33 -10.77 21.18
C PRO A 315 -2.34 -10.18 20.20
N THR A 316 -3.32 -10.99 19.82
CA THR A 316 -4.51 -10.53 19.09
C THR A 316 -5.08 -9.37 19.90
N VAL A 317 -4.97 -8.16 19.37
CA VAL A 317 -5.69 -7.03 19.95
C VAL A 317 -7.15 -7.33 19.61
N ALA A 318 -7.85 -8.04 20.50
CA ALA A 318 -9.32 -8.02 20.52
C ALA A 318 -9.68 -6.54 20.38
N CYS A 319 -10.46 -6.20 19.33
CA CYS A 319 -10.76 -4.82 18.98
C CYS A 319 -10.92 -4.00 20.26
N ALA A 320 -9.91 -3.20 20.60
CA ALA A 320 -9.95 -2.34 21.79
C ALA A 320 -10.85 -1.12 21.53
N LEU A 321 -11.84 -1.32 20.67
CA LEU A 321 -12.78 -0.35 20.15
C LEU A 321 -14.13 -0.84 20.65
N PRO A 322 -14.79 -0.10 21.55
CA PRO A 322 -16.17 -0.38 21.87
C PRO A 322 -17.03 -0.33 20.60
N ASP A 323 -18.19 -0.99 20.60
CA ASP A 323 -19.02 -1.19 19.40
C ASP A 323 -19.52 0.13 18.76
N ASP A 324 -19.48 1.23 19.52
CA ASP A 324 -19.81 2.60 19.14
C ASP A 324 -18.61 3.43 18.64
N TYR A 325 -17.40 2.86 18.62
CA TYR A 325 -16.18 3.61 18.37
C TYR A 325 -15.86 3.76 16.88
N ASP A 326 -16.34 4.86 16.28
CA ASP A 326 -15.95 5.29 14.92
C ASP A 326 -14.75 6.25 14.98
N SER A 327 -13.52 5.74 15.04
CA SER A 327 -12.35 6.62 14.91
C SER A 327 -11.78 6.61 13.50
N TRP A 328 -12.09 7.67 12.75
CA TRP A 328 -11.21 8.17 11.68
C TRP A 328 -11.05 9.70 11.75
N LEU A 329 -10.75 10.17 12.98
CA LEU A 329 -10.18 11.47 13.38
C LEU A 329 -11.13 12.46 14.08
N SER A 330 -11.73 12.05 15.21
CA SER A 330 -11.85 12.98 16.34
C SER A 330 -10.48 13.40 16.87
#